data_AF-A9USC3-F1
#
_entry.id   AF-A9USC3-F1
#
_cell.length_a   1.000
_cell.length_b   1.000
_cell.length_c   1.000
_cell.angle_alpha   90.00
_cell.angle_beta   90.00
_cell.angle_gamma   90.00
#
_symmetry.space_group_name_H-M   'P 1'
#
loop_
_entity.id
_entity.type
_entity.pdbx_description
1 polymer ?
#
loop_
_entity_poly.entity_id
_entity_poly.type
_entity_poly.pdbx_seq_one_letter_code
_entity_poly.pdbx_strand_id
1 'polypeptide(L)'
;MPHEAEHQDSEAMKLLKQRLGGLETEEGRTKGLEFKPQPTDCFVVTTPKAGTTWMQQICHQLRTGGSMDFDEISEVVPWIELAHDLDHPLDAPQVAAPRVYKTHCWYDHCPKGGKYIVVVRHPEDVALSFFNFFQGWYFEPGEIDITTFLREFWLKRGEPASRMQNASYHHHLTSWYHHRLDDNVLWVFFEDMKEHLEETVRRVDRFLGLHSPDDVIQTAVEHSSFAFMKTHESQFDEHITKRKRNPACGLPVEAGLGGGKVNQGQVGAAKAAIPSDVLSDIRDKWAKVVTPVTGHADYATFRAGMREELVAAGRW
;
A
#
# COMPACT_ATOMS: atom_id res chain seq x y z
N MET A 1 -0.80 -34.59 23.80
CA MET A 1 -1.25 -33.99 22.53
C MET A 1 -1.99 -32.72 22.89
N PRO A 2 -1.43 -31.52 22.64
CA PRO A 2 -2.18 -30.30 22.86
C PRO A 2 -3.23 -30.21 21.75
N HIS A 3 -4.50 -30.17 22.16
CA HIS A 3 -5.62 -29.78 21.31
C HIS A 3 -5.31 -28.39 20.76
N GLU A 4 -5.03 -28.27 19.46
CA GLU A 4 -5.22 -27.00 18.76
C GLU A 4 -6.70 -26.67 18.89
N ALA A 5 -7.03 -25.72 19.77
CA ALA A 5 -8.35 -25.15 19.79
C ALA A 5 -8.53 -24.44 18.45
N GLU A 6 -9.32 -25.03 17.55
CA GLU A 6 -9.84 -24.32 16.38
C GLU A 6 -10.60 -23.10 16.89
N HIS A 7 -9.93 -21.96 16.93
CA HIS A 7 -10.55 -20.70 17.27
C HIS A 7 -11.52 -20.38 16.13
N GLN A 8 -12.80 -20.72 16.33
CA GLN A 8 -13.86 -20.33 15.43
C GLN A 8 -13.89 -18.80 15.37
N ASP A 9 -13.80 -18.24 14.17
CA ASP A 9 -13.92 -16.80 13.97
C ASP A 9 -15.26 -16.30 14.53
N SER A 10 -15.27 -15.09 15.10
CA SER A 10 -16.52 -14.42 15.45
C SER A 10 -17.39 -14.19 14.20
N GLU A 11 -18.71 -14.05 14.37
CA GLU A 11 -19.61 -13.79 13.24
C GLU A 11 -19.25 -12.50 12.49
N ALA A 12 -18.82 -11.45 13.21
CA ALA A 12 -18.33 -10.22 12.58
C ALA A 12 -17.06 -10.45 11.75
N MET A 13 -16.15 -11.32 12.21
CA MET A 13 -14.95 -11.69 11.46
C MET A 13 -15.26 -12.54 10.22
N LYS A 14 -16.23 -13.46 10.31
CA LYS A 14 -16.72 -14.23 9.15
C LYS A 14 -17.34 -13.30 8.11
N LEU A 15 -18.20 -12.38 8.55
CA LEU A 15 -18.82 -11.39 7.68
C LEU A 15 -17.79 -10.49 7.02
N LEU A 16 -16.79 -10.00 7.75
CA LEU A 16 -15.68 -9.24 7.17
C LEU A 16 -14.97 -10.03 6.06
N LYS A 17 -14.59 -11.29 6.31
CA LYS A 17 -13.94 -12.14 5.31
C LYS A 17 -14.82 -12.36 4.08
N GLN A 18 -16.13 -12.55 4.27
CA GLN A 18 -17.09 -12.66 3.17
C GLN A 18 -17.15 -11.37 2.35
N ARG A 19 -17.28 -10.20 2.99
CA ARG A 19 -17.32 -8.90 2.32
C ARG A 19 -16.06 -8.66 1.48
N LEU A 20 -14.88 -8.98 2.03
CA LEU A 20 -13.61 -8.85 1.31
C LEU A 20 -13.51 -9.75 0.08
N GLY A 21 -14.11 -10.94 0.15
CA GLY A 21 -14.17 -11.86 -1.00
C GLY A 21 -14.92 -11.29 -2.20
N GLY A 22 -15.74 -10.25 -2.01
CA GLY A 22 -16.43 -9.54 -3.09
C GLY A 22 -15.64 -8.38 -3.71
N LEU A 23 -14.51 -7.96 -3.11
CA LEU A 23 -13.79 -6.76 -3.55
C LEU A 23 -13.27 -6.89 -4.97
N GLU A 24 -12.68 -8.04 -5.30
CA GLU A 24 -12.06 -8.37 -6.58
C GLU A 24 -12.57 -9.71 -7.09
N THR A 25 -12.78 -9.83 -8.40
CA THR A 25 -13.11 -11.12 -9.01
C THR A 25 -11.85 -11.94 -9.25
N GLU A 26 -11.99 -13.27 -9.29
CA GLU A 26 -10.86 -14.14 -9.63
C GLU A 26 -10.32 -13.87 -11.05
N GLU A 27 -11.22 -13.61 -12.00
CA GLU A 27 -10.84 -13.20 -13.35
C GLU A 27 -10.07 -11.88 -13.34
N GLY A 28 -10.58 -10.86 -12.63
CA GLY A 28 -9.96 -9.54 -12.59
C GLY A 28 -8.58 -9.57 -11.93
N ARG A 29 -8.48 -10.26 -10.79
CA ARG A 29 -7.20 -10.45 -10.11
C ARG A 29 -6.22 -11.22 -10.99
N THR A 30 -6.64 -12.31 -11.65
CA THR A 30 -5.78 -13.09 -12.54
C THR A 30 -5.25 -12.25 -13.71
N LYS A 31 -6.10 -11.48 -14.38
CA LYS A 31 -5.68 -10.53 -15.44
C LYS A 31 -4.65 -9.53 -14.94
N GLY A 32 -4.84 -8.99 -13.73
CA GLY A 32 -3.89 -8.10 -13.07
C GLY A 32 -2.52 -8.75 -12.83
N LEU A 33 -2.49 -9.96 -12.27
CA LEU A 33 -1.24 -10.67 -11.98
C LEU A 33 -0.51 -11.16 -13.25
N GLU A 34 -1.24 -11.41 -14.34
CA GLU A 34 -0.68 -11.89 -15.60
C GLU A 34 -0.30 -10.79 -16.59
N PHE A 35 -0.59 -9.53 -16.23
CA PHE A 35 -0.22 -8.34 -16.98
C PHE A 35 1.26 -8.39 -17.40
N LYS A 36 1.55 -7.92 -18.63
CA LYS A 36 2.89 -7.90 -19.20
C LYS A 36 3.38 -6.46 -19.29
N PRO A 37 4.12 -5.98 -18.26
CA PRO A 37 4.59 -4.61 -18.24
C PRO A 37 5.65 -4.37 -19.32
N GLN A 38 5.70 -3.13 -19.81
CA GLN A 38 6.84 -2.63 -20.57
C GLN A 38 8.01 -2.31 -19.62
N PRO A 39 9.27 -2.33 -20.10
CA PRO A 39 10.44 -2.01 -19.27
C PRO A 39 10.39 -0.63 -18.59
N THR A 40 9.65 0.31 -19.17
CA THR A 40 9.47 1.67 -18.64
C THR A 40 8.29 1.78 -17.67
N ASP A 41 7.39 0.80 -17.62
CA ASP A 41 6.25 0.82 -16.69
C ASP A 41 6.74 0.76 -15.25
N CYS A 42 6.08 1.51 -14.37
CA CYS A 42 6.41 1.54 -12.95
C CYS A 42 5.24 1.10 -12.08
N PHE A 43 5.53 0.33 -11.04
CA PHE A 43 4.56 -0.10 -10.03
C PHE A 43 4.85 0.57 -8.70
N VAL A 44 3.86 1.26 -8.14
CA VAL A 44 3.82 1.65 -6.74
C VAL A 44 3.39 0.43 -5.94
N VAL A 45 4.37 -0.20 -5.29
CA VAL A 45 4.21 -1.46 -4.55
C VAL A 45 4.17 -1.15 -3.07
N THR A 46 3.09 -1.53 -2.40
CA THR A 46 2.92 -1.27 -0.96
C THR A 46 2.14 -2.37 -0.29
N THR A 47 2.41 -2.68 0.97
CA THR A 47 1.34 -3.25 1.79
C THR A 47 0.23 -2.20 1.93
N PRO A 48 -1.06 -2.58 1.95
CA PRO A 48 -2.12 -1.60 2.11
C PRO A 48 -1.85 -0.70 3.32
N LYS A 49 -2.04 0.61 3.13
CA LYS A 49 -1.85 1.68 4.15
C LYS A 49 -0.41 2.09 4.47
N ALA A 50 0.57 1.63 3.70
CA ALA A 50 1.97 2.07 3.83
C ALA A 50 2.33 3.37 3.07
N GLY A 51 1.37 4.07 2.46
CA GLY A 51 1.63 5.32 1.73
C GLY A 51 1.31 5.27 0.22
N THR A 52 0.54 4.28 -0.23
CA THR A 52 0.23 4.03 -1.63
C THR A 52 -0.29 5.27 -2.38
N THR A 53 -1.34 5.92 -1.86
CA THR A 53 -1.95 7.09 -2.50
C THR A 53 -0.98 8.28 -2.60
N TRP A 54 -0.11 8.45 -1.60
CA TRP A 54 0.88 9.53 -1.61
C TRP A 54 1.95 9.29 -2.67
N MET A 55 2.44 8.05 -2.79
CA MET A 55 3.41 7.71 -3.85
C MET A 55 2.80 7.71 -5.25
N GLN A 56 1.53 7.29 -5.41
CA GLN A 56 0.80 7.45 -6.67
C GLN A 56 0.73 8.93 -7.07
N GLN A 57 0.39 9.81 -6.13
CA GLN A 57 0.33 11.25 -6.36
C GLN A 57 1.69 11.78 -6.80
N ILE A 58 2.78 11.48 -6.06
CA ILE A 58 4.14 11.90 -6.45
C ILE A 58 4.48 11.47 -7.88
N CYS A 59 4.24 10.20 -8.22
CA CYS A 59 4.52 9.68 -9.56
C CYS A 59 3.67 10.38 -10.64
N HIS A 60 2.38 10.62 -10.35
CA HIS A 60 1.47 11.27 -11.27
C HIS A 60 1.85 12.75 -11.50
N GLN A 61 2.20 13.47 -10.44
CA GLN A 61 2.61 14.88 -10.55
C GLN A 61 3.90 15.01 -11.37
N LEU A 62 4.89 14.15 -11.13
CA LEU A 62 6.14 14.15 -11.88
C LEU A 62 5.93 13.89 -13.37
N ARG A 63 5.19 12.83 -13.73
CA ARG A 63 5.03 12.45 -15.15
C ARG A 63 4.14 13.42 -15.94
N THR A 64 3.26 14.17 -15.28
CA THR A 64 2.30 15.08 -15.94
C THR A 64 2.70 16.55 -15.85
N GLY A 65 3.69 16.91 -15.03
CA GLY A 65 4.02 18.31 -14.76
C GLY A 65 2.98 19.02 -13.89
N GLY A 66 2.26 18.30 -13.03
CA GLY A 66 1.36 18.91 -12.05
C GLY A 66 -0.15 18.74 -12.29
N SER A 67 -0.57 17.85 -13.19
CA SER A 67 -2.00 17.70 -13.52
C SER A 67 -2.80 17.16 -12.33
N MET A 68 -4.00 17.72 -12.15
CA MET A 68 -5.04 17.24 -11.24
C MET A 68 -6.34 16.89 -11.99
N ASP A 69 -6.25 16.71 -13.32
CA ASP A 69 -7.38 16.39 -14.21
C ASP A 69 -7.73 14.90 -14.14
N PHE A 70 -8.34 14.51 -13.02
CA PHE A 70 -8.88 13.16 -12.77
C PHE A 70 -9.90 13.21 -11.62
N ASP A 71 -10.88 12.30 -11.63
CA ASP A 71 -11.88 12.24 -10.55
C ASP A 71 -11.34 11.41 -9.37
N GLU A 72 -10.65 10.31 -9.65
CA GLU A 72 -9.99 9.46 -8.64
C GLU A 72 -8.58 9.05 -9.11
N ILE A 73 -7.61 9.08 -8.18
CA ILE A 73 -6.22 8.70 -8.47
C ILE A 73 -6.07 7.29 -9.10
N SER A 74 -7.04 6.39 -8.89
CA SER A 74 -7.03 5.03 -9.47
C SER A 74 -7.32 5.01 -10.98
N GLU A 75 -7.88 6.07 -11.55
CA GLU A 75 -8.09 6.20 -13.00
C GLU A 75 -6.77 6.48 -13.70
N VAL A 76 -5.93 7.32 -13.08
CA VAL A 76 -4.64 7.72 -13.63
C VAL A 76 -3.47 6.87 -13.14
N VAL A 77 -3.62 6.13 -12.04
CA VAL A 77 -2.65 5.13 -11.55
C VAL A 77 -3.40 3.85 -11.17
N PRO A 78 -3.76 3.00 -12.16
CA PRO A 78 -4.64 1.86 -11.96
C PRO A 78 -4.11 0.83 -10.96
N TRP A 79 -4.99 0.32 -10.12
CA TRP A 79 -4.70 -0.79 -9.22
C TRP A 79 -4.86 -2.12 -9.96
N ILE A 80 -3.75 -2.81 -10.25
CA ILE A 80 -3.77 -3.96 -11.18
C ILE A 80 -4.70 -5.09 -10.74
N GLU A 81 -4.83 -5.34 -9.43
CA GLU A 81 -5.71 -6.38 -8.90
C GLU A 81 -7.21 -6.08 -9.12
N LEU A 82 -7.57 -4.80 -9.30
CA LEU A 82 -8.95 -4.34 -9.54
C LEU A 82 -9.19 -3.78 -10.94
N ALA A 83 -8.14 -3.62 -11.76
CA ALA A 83 -8.22 -2.86 -12.99
C ALA A 83 -9.31 -3.40 -13.94
N HIS A 84 -9.42 -4.72 -14.07
CA HIS A 84 -10.48 -5.34 -14.86
C HIS A 84 -11.87 -5.06 -14.29
N ASP A 85 -12.07 -5.23 -12.98
CA ASP A 85 -13.36 -5.00 -12.31
C ASP A 85 -13.77 -3.51 -12.34
N LEU A 86 -12.79 -2.61 -12.51
CA LEU A 86 -12.97 -1.17 -12.61
C LEU A 86 -13.07 -0.66 -14.06
N ASP A 87 -13.03 -1.52 -15.08
CA ASP A 87 -12.97 -1.14 -16.50
C ASP A 87 -11.76 -0.25 -16.84
N HIS A 88 -10.64 -0.46 -16.14
CA HIS A 88 -9.36 0.20 -16.38
C HIS A 88 -8.46 -0.75 -17.19
N PRO A 89 -8.41 -0.65 -18.53
CA PRO A 89 -7.56 -1.52 -19.35
C PRO A 89 -6.07 -1.26 -19.08
N LEU A 90 -5.37 -2.25 -18.52
CA LEU A 90 -3.95 -2.12 -18.15
C LEU A 90 -3.03 -1.86 -19.36
N ASP A 91 -3.38 -2.37 -20.54
CA ASP A 91 -2.58 -2.18 -21.76
C ASP A 91 -2.83 -0.82 -22.46
N ALA A 92 -3.82 -0.05 -22.01
CA ALA A 92 -4.13 1.23 -22.64
C ALA A 92 -3.03 2.28 -22.40
N PRO A 93 -2.91 3.27 -23.31
CA PRO A 93 -2.12 4.46 -23.03
C PRO A 93 -2.65 5.18 -21.79
N GLN A 94 -1.74 5.63 -20.92
CA GLN A 94 -2.07 6.54 -19.83
C GLN A 94 -1.80 7.99 -20.25
N VAL A 95 -2.32 8.95 -19.49
CA VAL A 95 -2.22 10.40 -19.77
C VAL A 95 -0.79 10.93 -19.89
N ALA A 96 0.20 10.20 -19.36
CA ALA A 96 1.61 10.53 -19.45
C ALA A 96 2.48 9.28 -19.34
N ALA A 97 3.74 9.42 -19.78
CA ALA A 97 4.77 8.40 -19.66
C ALA A 97 5.78 8.76 -18.55
N PRO A 98 6.39 7.77 -17.86
CA PRO A 98 6.07 6.35 -17.96
C PRO A 98 4.67 6.02 -17.42
N ARG A 99 4.09 4.90 -17.86
CA ARG A 99 2.85 4.39 -17.26
C ARG A 99 3.15 3.97 -15.83
N VAL A 100 2.22 4.26 -14.94
CA VAL A 100 2.35 3.94 -13.51
C VAL A 100 1.11 3.19 -13.06
N TYR A 101 1.32 2.17 -12.24
CA TYR A 101 0.28 1.33 -11.66
C TYR A 101 0.47 1.22 -10.16
N LYS A 102 -0.57 0.82 -9.43
CA LYS A 102 -0.50 0.43 -8.02
C LYS A 102 -0.64 -1.08 -7.91
N THR A 103 0.03 -1.65 -6.92
CA THR A 103 -0.26 -3.01 -6.45
C THR A 103 0.01 -3.20 -4.96
N HIS A 104 -0.67 -4.19 -4.38
CA HIS A 104 -0.43 -4.73 -3.05
C HIS A 104 0.21 -6.12 -3.04
N CYS A 105 0.68 -6.57 -4.22
CA CYS A 105 1.32 -7.86 -4.37
C CYS A 105 2.68 -7.91 -3.67
N TRP A 106 2.92 -9.03 -2.98
CA TRP A 106 4.26 -9.49 -2.66
C TRP A 106 5.03 -9.84 -3.94
N TYR A 107 6.35 -10.00 -3.84
CA TYR A 107 7.21 -10.11 -5.02
C TYR A 107 6.71 -11.17 -6.02
N ASP A 108 6.49 -12.41 -5.60
CA ASP A 108 6.21 -13.51 -6.52
C ASP A 108 4.91 -13.37 -7.32
N HIS A 109 3.89 -12.69 -6.76
CA HIS A 109 2.64 -12.42 -7.49
C HIS A 109 2.70 -11.16 -8.35
N CYS A 110 3.66 -10.26 -8.11
CA CYS A 110 3.76 -9.01 -8.86
C CYS A 110 4.20 -9.26 -10.32
N PRO A 111 3.54 -8.64 -11.31
CA PRO A 111 3.97 -8.70 -12.71
C PRO A 111 5.46 -8.37 -12.89
N LYS A 112 6.15 -9.12 -13.76
CA LYS A 112 7.60 -8.99 -13.98
C LYS A 112 7.92 -8.22 -15.25
N GLY A 113 9.03 -7.49 -15.25
CA GLY A 113 9.55 -6.77 -16.41
C GLY A 113 9.46 -5.24 -16.32
N GLY A 114 8.82 -4.68 -15.29
CA GLY A 114 8.78 -3.22 -15.05
C GLY A 114 9.79 -2.74 -14.00
N LYS A 115 9.60 -1.48 -13.57
CA LYS A 115 10.21 -0.84 -12.39
C LYS A 115 9.28 -0.91 -11.18
N TYR A 116 9.81 -0.93 -9.97
CA TYR A 116 9.03 -1.06 -8.74
C TYR A 116 9.48 -0.05 -7.69
N ILE A 117 8.55 0.76 -7.20
CA ILE A 117 8.77 1.63 -6.04
C ILE A 117 8.12 0.95 -4.84
N VAL A 118 8.94 0.34 -3.99
CA VAL A 118 8.50 -0.36 -2.78
C VAL A 118 8.44 0.64 -1.63
N VAL A 119 7.23 0.96 -1.18
CA VAL A 119 7.02 1.86 -0.03
C VAL A 119 6.75 1.04 1.23
N VAL A 120 7.54 1.29 2.26
CA VAL A 120 7.44 0.64 3.57
C VAL A 120 7.17 1.68 4.65
N ARG A 121 6.41 1.31 5.68
CA ARG A 121 6.03 2.16 6.81
C ARG A 121 6.09 1.34 8.09
N HIS A 122 6.32 1.99 9.23
CA HIS A 122 6.34 1.35 10.54
C HIS A 122 5.15 0.38 10.73
N PRO A 123 5.37 -0.90 11.08
CA PRO A 123 4.33 -1.93 11.09
C PRO A 123 3.15 -1.60 12.03
N GLU A 124 3.45 -1.02 13.19
CA GLU A 124 2.41 -0.62 14.16
C GLU A 124 1.49 0.48 13.59
N ASP A 125 2.03 1.45 12.85
CA ASP A 125 1.23 2.50 12.22
C ASP A 125 0.46 2.00 10.99
N VAL A 126 1.01 1.02 10.26
CA VAL A 126 0.30 0.30 9.20
C VAL A 126 -0.89 -0.46 9.81
N ALA A 127 -0.68 -1.19 10.90
CA ALA A 127 -1.73 -1.94 11.59
C ALA A 127 -2.89 -1.03 12.03
N LEU A 128 -2.59 0.09 12.70
CA LEU A 128 -3.60 1.09 13.09
C LEU A 128 -4.33 1.66 11.87
N SER A 129 -3.58 2.06 10.84
CA SER A 129 -4.17 2.65 9.63
C SER A 129 -5.03 1.64 8.85
N PHE A 130 -4.68 0.36 8.91
CA PHE A 130 -5.44 -0.74 8.30
C PHE A 130 -6.75 -0.99 9.06
N PHE A 131 -6.71 -1.01 10.39
CA PHE A 131 -7.93 -1.06 11.21
C PHE A 131 -8.86 0.11 10.90
N ASN A 132 -8.37 1.36 10.98
CA ASN A 132 -9.17 2.56 10.73
C ASN A 132 -9.71 2.66 9.29
N PHE A 133 -9.12 1.94 8.34
CA PHE A 133 -9.59 1.92 6.96
C PHE A 133 -10.70 0.88 6.75
N PHE A 134 -10.60 -0.26 7.44
CA PHE A 134 -11.64 -1.28 7.41
C PHE A 134 -12.84 -0.84 8.24
N GLN A 135 -12.59 -0.26 9.40
CA GLN A 135 -13.58 0.46 10.19
C GLN A 135 -14.07 1.66 9.38
N GLY A 136 -15.37 1.75 9.18
CA GLY A 136 -15.99 2.76 8.33
C GLY A 136 -16.12 2.36 6.87
N TRP A 137 -15.47 1.30 6.38
CA TRP A 137 -15.78 0.74 5.05
C TRP A 137 -16.48 -0.62 5.16
N TYR A 138 -15.84 -1.59 5.79
CA TYR A 138 -16.31 -2.97 5.87
C TYR A 138 -17.09 -3.29 7.14
N PHE A 139 -16.99 -2.48 8.17
CA PHE A 139 -17.73 -2.64 9.42
C PHE A 139 -17.88 -1.28 10.12
N GLU A 140 -18.93 -1.14 10.92
CA GLU A 140 -19.24 0.11 11.62
C GLU A 140 -18.35 0.32 12.85
N PRO A 141 -18.15 1.58 13.29
CA PRO A 141 -17.42 1.85 14.51
C PRO A 141 -17.99 1.09 15.72
N GLY A 142 -17.14 0.27 16.37
CA GLY A 142 -17.53 -0.54 17.52
C GLY A 142 -18.02 -1.95 17.19
N GLU A 143 -18.24 -2.30 15.92
CA GLU A 143 -18.64 -3.64 15.49
C GLU A 143 -17.51 -4.67 15.72
N ILE A 144 -16.27 -4.27 15.43
CA ILE A 144 -15.05 -5.06 15.71
C ILE A 144 -14.07 -4.13 16.43
N ASP A 145 -13.61 -4.53 17.61
CA ASP A 145 -12.59 -3.78 18.33
C ASP A 145 -11.19 -4.02 17.73
N ILE A 146 -10.28 -3.07 17.96
CA ILE A 146 -8.93 -3.09 17.37
C ILE A 146 -8.12 -4.33 17.79
N THR A 147 -8.31 -4.85 19.01
CA THR A 147 -7.56 -6.02 19.50
C THR A 147 -7.99 -7.26 18.73
N THR A 148 -9.30 -7.51 18.65
CA THR A 148 -9.88 -8.62 17.89
C THR A 148 -9.46 -8.53 16.42
N PHE A 149 -9.61 -7.36 15.80
CA PHE A 149 -9.23 -7.17 14.40
C PHE A 149 -7.73 -7.44 14.17
N LEU A 150 -6.84 -6.89 14.99
CA LEU A 150 -5.41 -7.08 14.80
C LEU A 150 -4.98 -8.53 15.04
N ARG A 151 -5.46 -9.18 16.11
CA ARG A 151 -5.08 -10.56 16.45
C ARG A 151 -5.71 -11.58 15.51
N GLU A 152 -6.99 -11.44 15.18
CA GLU A 152 -7.73 -12.45 14.42
C GLU A 152 -7.71 -12.23 12.91
N PHE A 153 -7.37 -11.03 12.44
CA PHE A 153 -7.29 -10.74 11.01
C PHE A 153 -5.87 -10.37 10.58
N TRP A 154 -5.34 -9.24 11.04
CA TRP A 154 -4.11 -8.69 10.49
C TRP A 154 -2.88 -9.56 10.81
N LEU A 155 -2.75 -10.03 12.05
CA LEU A 155 -1.65 -10.89 12.52
C LEU A 155 -1.79 -12.35 12.07
N LYS A 156 -2.99 -12.85 11.76
CA LYS A 156 -3.16 -14.22 11.24
C LYS A 156 -2.75 -14.39 9.78
N ARG A 157 -2.67 -13.29 9.00
CA ARG A 157 -2.20 -13.36 7.60
C ARG A 157 -0.74 -13.81 7.54
N GLY A 158 -0.36 -14.57 6.52
CA GLY A 158 1.00 -15.07 6.34
C GLY A 158 1.49 -14.92 4.90
N GLU A 159 2.26 -15.90 4.45
CA GLU A 159 2.45 -16.18 3.03
C GLU A 159 1.09 -16.51 2.39
N PRO A 160 0.78 -16.00 1.19
CA PRO A 160 -0.47 -16.32 0.51
C PRO A 160 -0.63 -17.81 0.22
N ALA A 161 -1.76 -18.42 0.59
CA ALA A 161 -2.07 -19.81 0.23
C ALA A 161 -2.63 -19.94 -1.19
N SER A 162 -2.95 -18.83 -1.86
CA SER A 162 -3.45 -18.80 -3.23
C SER A 162 -3.19 -17.44 -3.87
N ARG A 163 -3.34 -17.37 -5.20
CA ARG A 163 -3.27 -16.12 -5.97
C ARG A 163 -4.35 -15.10 -5.59
N MET A 164 -5.43 -15.53 -4.92
CA MET A 164 -6.50 -14.65 -4.43
C MET A 164 -6.21 -14.02 -3.07
N GLN A 165 -5.07 -14.32 -2.44
CA GLN A 165 -4.71 -13.76 -1.14
C GLN A 165 -3.54 -12.79 -1.24
N ASN A 166 -3.67 -11.65 -0.57
CA ASN A 166 -2.55 -10.74 -0.35
C ASN A 166 -1.69 -11.22 0.83
N ALA A 167 -0.37 -11.09 0.69
CA ALA A 167 0.57 -11.42 1.75
C ALA A 167 0.36 -10.57 3.00
N SER A 168 0.80 -11.09 4.16
CA SER A 168 0.93 -10.28 5.36
C SER A 168 1.94 -9.14 5.17
N TYR A 169 1.88 -8.12 6.03
CA TYR A 169 2.88 -7.03 6.02
C TYR A 169 4.31 -7.56 6.03
N HIS A 170 4.59 -8.49 6.94
CA HIS A 170 5.92 -9.05 7.18
C HIS A 170 6.42 -9.87 5.98
N HIS A 171 5.54 -10.68 5.39
CA HIS A 171 5.88 -11.50 4.23
C HIS A 171 6.04 -10.65 2.96
N HIS A 172 5.19 -9.63 2.77
CA HIS A 172 5.39 -8.66 1.69
C HIS A 172 6.76 -7.98 1.80
N LEU A 173 7.10 -7.42 2.97
CA LEU A 173 8.39 -6.75 3.19
C LEU A 173 9.57 -7.68 2.88
N THR A 174 9.57 -8.89 3.43
CA THR A 174 10.67 -9.84 3.27
C THR A 174 10.79 -10.36 1.84
N SER A 175 9.68 -10.58 1.14
CA SER A 175 9.71 -10.97 -0.28
C SER A 175 10.41 -9.94 -1.16
N TRP A 176 10.14 -8.65 -0.94
CA TRP A 176 10.77 -7.58 -1.69
C TRP A 176 12.21 -7.33 -1.23
N TYR A 177 12.54 -7.59 0.04
CA TYR A 177 13.88 -7.37 0.60
C TYR A 177 14.98 -8.13 -0.15
N HIS A 178 14.67 -9.31 -0.68
CA HIS A 178 15.60 -10.08 -1.51
C HIS A 178 16.01 -9.36 -2.82
N HIS A 179 15.20 -8.40 -3.26
CA HIS A 179 15.36 -7.64 -4.50
C HIS A 179 15.76 -6.18 -4.24
N ARG A 180 16.19 -5.86 -3.01
CA ARG A 180 16.42 -4.47 -2.60
C ARG A 180 17.55 -3.75 -3.32
N LEU A 181 18.47 -4.51 -3.91
CA LEU A 181 19.61 -3.99 -4.67
C LEU A 181 19.42 -4.11 -6.19
N ASP A 182 18.28 -4.64 -6.65
CA ASP A 182 17.97 -4.78 -8.07
C ASP A 182 17.79 -3.39 -8.70
N ASP A 183 18.37 -3.18 -9.89
CA ASP A 183 18.38 -1.88 -10.60
C ASP A 183 17.00 -1.30 -10.89
N ASN A 184 15.99 -2.16 -10.99
CA ASN A 184 14.61 -1.79 -11.25
C ASN A 184 13.75 -1.75 -9.98
N VAL A 185 14.35 -1.67 -8.78
CA VAL A 185 13.65 -1.55 -7.51
C VAL A 185 14.14 -0.32 -6.74
N LEU A 186 13.23 0.59 -6.40
CA LEU A 186 13.47 1.73 -5.52
C LEU A 186 12.77 1.51 -4.18
N TRP A 187 13.54 1.61 -3.09
CA TRP A 187 13.01 1.56 -1.73
C TRP A 187 12.75 2.96 -1.19
N VAL A 188 11.55 3.16 -0.63
CA VAL A 188 11.12 4.39 0.01
C VAL A 188 10.50 4.07 1.36
N PHE A 189 10.88 4.81 2.40
CA PHE A 189 10.22 4.74 3.70
C PHE A 189 9.22 5.88 3.81
N PHE A 190 8.00 5.59 4.27
CA PHE A 190 6.96 6.57 4.51
C PHE A 190 7.44 7.71 5.42
N GLU A 191 8.26 7.38 6.42
CA GLU A 191 8.83 8.35 7.33
C GLU A 191 9.82 9.30 6.62
N ASP A 192 10.55 8.84 5.59
CA ASP A 192 11.41 9.72 4.78
C ASP A 192 10.58 10.70 3.95
N MET A 193 9.43 10.26 3.42
CA MET A 193 8.52 11.16 2.70
C MET A 193 8.01 12.29 3.62
N LYS A 194 7.86 12.00 4.92
CA LYS A 194 7.45 12.98 5.93
C LYS A 194 8.57 13.93 6.34
N GLU A 195 9.78 13.40 6.51
CA GLU A 195 10.94 14.15 6.98
C GLU A 195 11.60 14.96 5.84
N HIS A 196 11.66 14.39 4.64
CA HIS A 196 12.43 14.85 3.49
C HIS A 196 11.68 14.62 2.16
N LEU A 197 10.51 15.27 2.01
CA LEU A 197 9.64 15.08 0.84
C LEU A 197 10.34 15.41 -0.49
N GLU A 198 10.99 16.57 -0.60
CA GLU A 198 11.66 16.97 -1.85
C GLU A 198 12.76 15.99 -2.26
N GLU A 199 13.58 15.54 -1.31
CA GLU A 199 14.61 14.53 -1.59
C GLU A 199 13.97 13.25 -2.14
N THR A 200 12.86 12.80 -1.54
CA THR A 200 12.12 11.63 -2.01
C THR A 200 11.56 11.84 -3.41
N VAL A 201 10.95 13.00 -3.70
CA VAL A 201 10.44 13.34 -5.04
C VAL A 201 11.56 13.31 -6.07
N ARG A 202 12.74 13.88 -5.77
CA ARG A 202 13.90 13.84 -6.68
C ARG A 202 14.45 12.42 -6.89
N ARG A 203 14.42 11.56 -5.89
CA ARG A 203 14.79 10.14 -6.02
C ARG A 203 13.83 9.40 -6.95
N VAL A 204 12.53 9.62 -6.80
CA VAL A 204 11.50 9.04 -7.66
C VAL A 204 11.62 9.55 -9.09
N ASP A 205 11.84 10.85 -9.30
CA ASP A 205 12.07 11.44 -10.62
C ASP A 205 13.23 10.77 -11.38
N ARG A 206 14.39 10.63 -10.72
CA ARG A 206 15.56 9.95 -11.28
C ARG A 206 15.27 8.49 -11.59
N PHE A 207 14.59 7.79 -10.69
CA PHE A 207 14.26 6.38 -10.88
C PHE A 207 13.28 6.16 -12.05
N LEU A 208 12.31 7.04 -12.22
CA LEU A 208 11.40 7.04 -13.38
C LEU A 208 12.13 7.41 -14.68
N GLY A 209 13.26 8.12 -14.59
CA GLY A 209 14.07 8.55 -15.74
C GLY A 209 13.53 9.81 -16.39
N LEU A 210 12.85 10.66 -15.62
CA LEU A 210 12.19 11.86 -16.11
C LEU A 210 13.14 13.06 -16.20
N HIS A 211 14.08 13.18 -15.26
CA HIS A 211 15.04 14.30 -15.18
C HIS A 211 14.34 15.66 -15.24
N SER A 212 13.28 15.81 -14.43
CA SER A 212 12.40 16.97 -14.50
C SER A 212 13.10 18.27 -14.09
N PRO A 213 12.72 19.42 -14.69
CA PRO A 213 13.18 20.72 -14.23
C PRO A 213 12.68 21.03 -12.81
N ASP A 214 13.37 21.94 -12.12
CA ASP A 214 13.12 22.23 -10.71
C ASP A 214 11.70 22.74 -10.42
N ASP A 215 11.07 23.46 -11.35
CA ASP A 215 9.68 23.91 -11.22
C ASP A 215 8.69 22.75 -11.19
N VAL A 216 8.89 21.70 -12.01
CA VAL A 216 8.10 20.46 -11.97
C VAL A 216 8.34 19.71 -10.65
N ILE A 217 9.59 19.67 -10.17
CA ILE A 217 9.90 19.07 -8.85
C ILE A 217 9.15 19.81 -7.73
N GLN A 218 9.21 21.14 -7.70
CA GLN A 218 8.54 21.94 -6.68
C GLN A 218 7.02 21.80 -6.75
N THR A 219 6.45 21.76 -7.95
CA THR A 219 5.01 21.48 -8.16
C THR A 219 4.64 20.11 -7.61
N ALA A 220 5.44 19.08 -7.90
CA ALA A 220 5.19 17.73 -7.37
C ALA A 220 5.30 17.67 -5.84
N VAL A 221 6.22 18.42 -5.22
CA VAL A 221 6.32 18.55 -3.76
C VAL A 221 5.10 19.24 -3.17
N GLU A 222 4.67 20.36 -3.75
CA GLU A 222 3.50 21.12 -3.29
C GLU A 222 2.21 20.29 -3.40
N HIS A 223 1.95 19.71 -4.57
CA HIS A 223 0.77 18.91 -4.86
C HIS A 223 0.76 17.56 -4.13
N SER A 224 1.90 17.13 -3.62
CA SER A 224 2.04 15.95 -2.75
C SER A 224 2.13 16.33 -1.27
N SER A 225 1.98 17.60 -0.90
CA SER A 225 1.94 17.99 0.51
C SER A 225 0.64 17.51 1.18
N PHE A 226 0.68 17.26 2.49
CA PHE A 226 -0.51 16.88 3.24
C PHE A 226 -1.63 17.92 3.11
N ALA A 227 -1.29 19.21 3.17
CA ALA A 227 -2.25 20.30 3.05
C ALA A 227 -2.97 20.25 1.69
N PHE A 228 -2.22 20.17 0.59
CA PHE A 228 -2.79 20.12 -0.76
C PHE A 228 -3.63 18.87 -0.96
N MET A 229 -3.12 17.69 -0.59
CA MET A 229 -3.89 16.45 -0.76
C MET A 229 -5.16 16.44 0.10
N LYS A 230 -5.14 17.12 1.26
CA LYS A 230 -6.32 17.23 2.12
C LYS A 230 -7.38 18.16 1.54
N THR A 231 -7.00 19.25 0.87
CA THR A 231 -7.98 20.12 0.19
C THR A 231 -8.62 19.44 -1.03
N HIS A 232 -7.95 18.43 -1.60
CA HIS A 232 -8.40 17.66 -2.76
C HIS A 232 -8.81 16.22 -2.38
N GLU A 233 -9.26 16.00 -1.14
CA GLU A 233 -9.39 14.64 -0.59
C GLU A 233 -10.33 13.72 -1.37
N SER A 234 -11.33 14.26 -2.08
CA SER A 234 -12.27 13.48 -2.91
C SER A 234 -11.56 12.73 -4.04
N GLN A 235 -10.42 13.23 -4.52
CA GLN A 235 -9.63 12.55 -5.56
C GLN A 235 -8.83 11.35 -5.03
N PHE A 236 -8.85 11.14 -3.71
CA PHE A 236 -8.03 10.16 -3.01
C PHE A 236 -8.82 9.21 -2.11
N ASP A 237 -10.16 9.29 -2.09
CA ASP A 237 -11.02 8.60 -1.13
C ASP A 237 -11.53 7.21 -1.59
N GLU A 238 -11.19 6.79 -2.81
CA GLU A 238 -11.63 5.54 -3.46
C GLU A 238 -13.14 5.46 -3.72
N HIS A 239 -13.83 6.59 -3.94
CA HIS A 239 -15.27 6.61 -4.19
C HIS A 239 -15.72 5.82 -5.43
N ILE A 240 -14.99 5.85 -6.55
CA ILE A 240 -15.29 5.07 -7.76
C ILE A 240 -15.16 3.58 -7.43
N THR A 241 -14.04 3.20 -6.81
CA THR A 241 -13.77 1.82 -6.40
C THR A 241 -14.86 1.30 -5.46
N LYS A 242 -15.20 2.08 -4.42
CA LYS A 242 -16.23 1.74 -3.43
C LYS A 242 -17.60 1.58 -4.10
N ARG A 243 -18.08 2.57 -4.85
CA ARG A 243 -19.40 2.47 -5.50
C ARG A 243 -19.52 1.26 -6.41
N LYS A 244 -18.47 0.95 -7.16
CA LYS A 244 -18.47 -0.16 -8.10
C LYS A 244 -18.38 -1.54 -7.44
N ARG A 245 -17.66 -1.66 -6.32
CA ARG A 245 -17.41 -2.96 -5.65
C ARG A 245 -18.26 -3.22 -4.43
N ASN A 246 -18.78 -2.19 -3.75
CA ASN A 246 -19.61 -2.34 -2.56
C ASN A 246 -20.78 -3.33 -2.75
N PRO A 247 -21.55 -3.30 -3.86
CA PRO A 247 -22.62 -4.28 -4.07
C PRO A 247 -22.11 -5.73 -4.08
N ALA A 248 -20.95 -5.99 -4.71
CA ALA A 248 -20.34 -7.32 -4.74
C ALA A 248 -19.80 -7.74 -3.36
N CYS A 249 -19.39 -6.77 -2.54
CA CYS A 249 -19.01 -6.98 -1.14
C CYS A 249 -20.22 -7.14 -0.20
N GLY A 250 -21.47 -7.04 -0.68
CA GLY A 250 -22.66 -7.06 0.18
C GLY A 250 -22.80 -5.80 1.06
N LEU A 251 -22.26 -4.67 0.60
CA LEU A 251 -22.34 -3.36 1.25
C LEU A 251 -23.27 -2.41 0.47
N PRO A 252 -23.90 -1.43 1.15
CA PRO A 252 -24.56 -0.32 0.46
C PRO A 252 -23.62 0.39 -0.51
N VAL A 253 -24.13 0.89 -1.65
CA VAL A 253 -23.31 1.56 -2.69
C VAL A 253 -22.46 2.69 -2.11
N GLU A 254 -23.04 3.50 -1.21
CA GLU A 254 -22.35 4.64 -0.60
C GLU A 254 -21.62 4.29 0.72
N ALA A 255 -21.47 3.01 1.08
CA ALA A 255 -20.78 2.60 2.29
C ALA A 255 -19.30 3.02 2.27
N GLY A 256 -18.84 3.59 3.39
CA GLY A 256 -17.47 4.09 3.55
C GLY A 256 -17.10 5.31 2.73
N LEU A 257 -18.08 6.01 2.15
CA LEU A 257 -17.88 7.34 1.60
C LEU A 257 -17.94 8.41 2.71
N GLY A 258 -17.16 9.49 2.57
CA GLY A 258 -17.09 10.58 3.55
C GLY A 258 -16.00 10.45 4.63
N GLY A 259 -15.35 9.29 4.74
CA GLY A 259 -14.12 9.11 5.53
C GLY A 259 -12.88 9.27 4.65
N GLY A 260 -12.30 10.48 4.60
CA GLY A 260 -11.12 10.77 3.76
C GLY A 260 -9.94 9.85 4.07
N LYS A 261 -9.25 9.35 3.03
CA LYS A 261 -8.03 8.53 3.20
C LYS A 261 -6.80 9.37 3.58
N VAL A 262 -6.86 10.67 3.31
CA VAL A 262 -5.86 11.66 3.70
C VAL A 262 -6.14 12.08 5.15
N ASN A 263 -5.80 11.18 6.07
CA ASN A 263 -5.85 11.42 7.53
C ASN A 263 -4.55 12.09 7.99
N GLN A 264 -4.47 12.47 9.28
CA GLN A 264 -3.39 13.29 9.87
C GLN A 264 -1.93 12.90 9.51
N GLY A 265 -1.67 11.72 8.95
CA GLY A 265 -0.38 11.35 8.38
C GLY A 265 0.73 11.33 9.42
N GLN A 266 0.36 11.07 10.68
CA GLN A 266 1.26 11.07 11.82
C GLN A 266 2.04 9.75 11.89
N VAL A 267 3.28 9.84 12.33
CA VAL A 267 4.15 8.71 12.64
C VAL A 267 4.11 8.49 14.16
N GLY A 268 3.97 7.23 14.58
CA GLY A 268 3.99 6.84 15.99
C GLY A 268 2.64 6.94 16.72
N ALA A 269 1.53 7.22 16.03
CA ALA A 269 0.20 7.29 16.63
C ALA A 269 -0.26 5.94 17.21
N ALA A 270 0.25 4.83 16.66
CA ALA A 270 -0.06 3.48 17.11
C ALA A 270 0.20 3.26 18.61
N LYS A 271 1.25 3.86 19.18
CA LYS A 271 1.62 3.69 20.59
C LYS A 271 0.54 4.14 21.57
N ALA A 272 -0.29 5.11 21.18
CA ALA A 272 -1.38 5.62 22.00
C ALA A 272 -2.72 4.89 21.75
N ALA A 273 -2.89 4.28 20.57
CA ALA A 273 -4.16 3.74 20.11
C ALA A 273 -4.27 2.20 20.20
N ILE A 274 -3.14 1.49 20.20
CA ILE A 274 -3.11 0.02 20.25
C ILE A 274 -2.67 -0.42 21.65
N PRO A 275 -3.36 -1.38 22.29
CA PRO A 275 -2.94 -1.98 23.55
C PRO A 275 -1.50 -2.52 23.50
N SER A 276 -0.75 -2.36 24.60
CA SER A 276 0.68 -2.67 24.64
C SER A 276 1.00 -4.15 24.40
N ASP A 277 0.12 -5.06 24.80
CA ASP A 277 0.22 -6.49 24.55
C ASP A 277 0.04 -6.81 23.06
N VAL A 278 -0.89 -6.14 22.37
CA VAL A 278 -1.07 -6.27 20.91
C VAL A 278 0.13 -5.69 20.15
N LEU A 279 0.70 -4.57 20.62
CA LEU A 279 1.97 -4.05 20.08
C LEU A 279 3.11 -5.07 20.25
N SER A 280 3.14 -5.80 21.36
CA SER A 280 4.09 -6.90 21.57
C SER A 280 3.89 -8.01 20.53
N ASP A 281 2.64 -8.41 20.26
CA ASP A 281 2.35 -9.44 19.25
C ASP A 281 2.85 -9.04 17.84
N ILE A 282 2.76 -7.75 17.48
CA ILE A 282 3.30 -7.22 16.22
C ILE A 282 4.83 -7.35 16.20
N ARG A 283 5.51 -7.01 17.29
CA ARG A 283 6.98 -7.12 17.41
C ARG A 283 7.45 -8.58 17.43
N ASP A 284 6.72 -9.46 18.08
CA ASP A 284 7.00 -10.90 18.08
C ASP A 284 6.90 -11.47 16.66
N LYS A 285 5.92 -11.01 15.86
CA LYS A 285 5.82 -11.41 14.47
C LYS A 285 6.98 -10.86 13.61
N TRP A 286 7.45 -9.64 13.89
CA TRP A 286 8.67 -9.11 13.28
C TRP A 286 9.87 -10.01 13.58
N ALA A 287 10.10 -10.33 14.85
CA ALA A 287 11.20 -11.19 15.28
C ALA A 287 11.14 -12.59 14.63
N LYS A 288 9.94 -13.13 14.41
CA LYS A 288 9.74 -14.45 13.79
C LYS A 288 9.91 -14.45 12.27
N VAL A 289 9.51 -13.38 11.58
CA VAL A 289 9.41 -13.38 10.10
C VAL A 289 10.45 -12.48 9.44
N VAL A 290 10.67 -11.27 9.97
CA VAL A 290 11.52 -10.26 9.32
C VAL A 290 12.97 -10.38 9.76
N THR A 291 13.22 -10.48 11.07
CA THR A 291 14.59 -10.56 11.60
C THR A 291 15.43 -11.69 10.99
N PRO A 292 14.92 -12.93 10.77
CA PRO A 292 15.72 -14.00 10.16
C PRO A 292 16.12 -13.71 8.71
N VAL A 293 15.37 -12.86 8.00
CA VAL A 293 15.61 -12.51 6.59
C VAL A 293 16.52 -11.28 6.46
N THR A 294 16.30 -10.28 7.30
CA THR A 294 16.96 -8.97 7.17
C THR A 294 18.12 -8.77 8.15
N GLY A 295 18.20 -9.58 9.20
CA GLY A 295 19.16 -9.40 10.30
C GLY A 295 18.81 -8.26 11.26
N HIS A 296 17.73 -7.51 11.03
CA HIS A 296 17.36 -6.36 11.85
C HIS A 296 16.33 -6.74 12.93
N ALA A 297 16.63 -6.38 14.18
CA ALA A 297 15.82 -6.74 15.35
C ALA A 297 14.46 -6.03 15.37
N ASP A 298 14.37 -4.84 14.77
CA ASP A 298 13.16 -4.02 14.73
C ASP A 298 13.12 -3.13 13.48
N TYR A 299 12.02 -2.38 13.32
CA TYR A 299 11.84 -1.48 12.18
C TYR A 299 12.84 -0.32 12.16
N ALA A 300 13.25 0.20 13.32
CA ALA A 300 14.15 1.35 13.38
C ALA A 300 15.55 0.98 12.89
N THR A 301 16.07 -0.15 13.37
CA THR A 301 17.35 -0.72 12.91
C THR A 301 17.29 -1.14 11.45
N PHE A 302 16.14 -1.66 10.97
CA PHE A 302 15.91 -1.96 9.57
C PHE A 302 15.95 -0.71 8.67
N ARG A 303 15.21 0.34 9.01
CA ARG A 303 15.20 1.60 8.24
C ARG A 303 16.59 2.22 8.16
N ALA A 304 17.31 2.27 9.29
CA ALA A 304 18.67 2.80 9.33
C ALA A 304 19.64 1.96 8.49
N GLY A 305 19.65 0.64 8.68
CA GLY A 305 20.55 -0.26 7.94
C GLY A 305 20.28 -0.31 6.44
N MET A 306 19.01 -0.29 6.04
CA MET A 306 18.61 -0.17 4.64
C MET A 306 19.12 1.12 4.00
N ARG A 307 19.04 2.25 4.71
CA ARG A 307 19.57 3.52 4.20
C ARG A 307 21.09 3.43 3.99
N GLU A 308 21.83 2.91 4.97
CA GLU A 308 23.28 2.74 4.85
C GLU A 308 23.66 1.82 3.67
N GLU A 309 22.98 0.68 3.53
CA GLU A 309 23.22 -0.28 2.46
C GLU A 309 22.91 0.31 1.08
N LEU A 310 21.78 1.00 0.94
CA LEU A 310 21.37 1.63 -0.32
C LEU A 310 22.29 2.80 -0.70
N VAL A 311 22.75 3.60 0.27
CA VAL A 311 23.75 4.65 0.02
C VAL A 311 25.06 4.02 -0.46
N ALA A 312 25.55 2.98 0.20
CA ALA A 312 26.78 2.28 -0.20
C ALA A 312 26.68 1.68 -1.61
N ALA A 313 25.49 1.25 -2.02
CA ALA A 313 25.21 0.74 -3.36
C ALA A 313 24.93 1.83 -4.41
N GLY A 314 24.91 3.12 -4.04
CA GLY A 314 24.54 4.21 -4.95
C GLY A 314 23.06 4.20 -5.38
N ARG A 315 22.19 3.63 -4.54
CA ARG A 315 20.74 3.45 -4.76
C ARG A 315 19.87 4.34 -3.85
N TRP A 316 20.48 5.24 -3.09
CA TRP A 316 19.79 6.22 -2.23
C TRP A 316 19.83 7.61 -2.84
#